data_AF-A0A952EST8-F1
#
_entry.id   AF-A0A952EST8-F1
#
_cell.length_a   1.000
_cell.length_b   1.000
_cell.length_c   1.000
_cell.angle_alpha   90.00
_cell.angle_beta   90.00
_cell.angle_gamma   90.00
#
_symmetry.space_group_name_H-M   'P 1'
#
loop_
_entity.id
_entity.type
_entity.pdbx_description
1 polymer ?
#
loop_
_entity_poly.entity_id
_entity_poly.type
_entity_poly.pdbx_seq_one_letter_code
_entity_poly.pdbx_strand_id
1 'polypeptide(L)' 'SLLQVKVREAVDADDIFTKLMGDVVEPRREFIQTNALSVANLDV' A
#
# COMPACT_ATOMS: atom_id res chain seq x y z
N SER A 1 16.42 -3.33 -16.64
CA SER A 1 17.00 -3.73 -15.34
C SER A 1 15.91 -4.36 -14.48
N LEU A 2 16.18 -5.43 -13.74
CA LEU A 2 15.19 -6.05 -12.85
C LEU A 2 15.23 -5.39 -11.46
N LEU A 3 14.06 -5.05 -10.92
CA LEU A 3 13.90 -4.57 -9.55
C LEU A 3 13.66 -5.77 -8.63
N GLN A 4 14.55 -5.96 -7.65
CA GLN A 4 14.37 -6.99 -6.63
C GLN A 4 13.50 -6.44 -5.49
N VAL A 5 12.36 -7.09 -5.26
CA VAL A 5 11.45 -6.74 -4.15
C VAL A 5 12.11 -7.11 -2.82
N LYS A 6 12.13 -6.16 -1.87
CA LYS A 6 12.61 -6.37 -0.49
C LYS A 6 11.47 -6.14 0.48
N VAL A 7 11.26 -7.08 1.40
CA VAL A 7 10.30 -6.92 2.51
C VAL A 7 11.08 -6.29 3.67
N ARG A 8 10.82 -5.01 3.97
CA ARG A 8 11.57 -4.26 4.99
C ARG A 8 11.07 -4.53 6.42
N GLU A 9 9.76 -4.68 6.62
CA GLU A 9 9.16 -5.05 7.90
C GLU A 9 7.93 -5.94 7.64
N ALA A 10 7.96 -7.18 8.13
CA ALA A 10 6.93 -8.18 7.81
C ALA A 10 5.56 -7.84 8.43
N VAL A 11 5.55 -7.17 9.59
CA VAL A 11 4.32 -6.79 10.30
C VAL A 11 3.61 -5.66 9.57
N ASP A 12 4.33 -4.58 9.25
CA ASP A 12 3.76 -3.43 8.53
C ASP A 12 3.27 -3.80 7.13
N ALA A 13 3.94 -4.74 6.48
CA ALA A 13 3.53 -5.25 5.18
C ALA A 13 2.18 -5.98 5.26
N ASP A 14 1.95 -6.76 6.31
CA ASP A 14 0.73 -7.57 6.48
C ASP A 14 -0.51 -6.69 6.67
N ASP A 15 -0.38 -5.62 7.44
CA ASP A 15 -1.45 -4.63 7.64
C ASP A 15 -1.84 -3.94 6.32
N ILE A 16 -0.84 -3.57 5.51
CA ILE A 16 -1.06 -2.97 4.18
C ILE A 16 -1.75 -3.96 3.24
N PHE A 17 -1.30 -5.22 3.22
CA PHE A 17 -1.92 -6.24 2.38
C PHE A 17 -3.37 -6.49 2.78
N THR A 18 -3.65 -6.59 4.08
CA THR A 18 -5.01 -6.79 4.58
C THR A 18 -5.93 -5.62 4.23
N LYS A 19 -5.46 -4.38 4.40
CA LYS A 19 -6.24 -3.17 4.10
C LYS A 19 -6.55 -3.03 2.60
N LEU A 20 -5.64 -3.44 1.73
CA LEU A 20 -5.78 -3.29 0.28
C LEU A 20 -6.42 -4.50 -0.42
N MET A 21 -6.19 -5.70 0.10
CA MET A 21 -6.54 -6.96 -0.57
C MET A 21 -7.56 -7.80 0.20
N GLY A 22 -7.93 -7.41 1.42
CA GLY A 22 -8.97 -8.07 2.20
C GLY A 22 -10.39 -7.85 1.64
N ASP A 23 -11.34 -8.62 2.15
CA ASP A 23 -12.72 -8.67 1.64
C ASP A 23 -13.53 -7.40 1.94
N VAL A 24 -13.13 -6.63 2.95
CA VAL A 24 -13.84 -5.43 3.36
C VAL A 24 -13.47 -4.27 2.44
N VAL A 25 -14.46 -3.67 1.79
CA VAL A 25 -14.27 -2.61 0.78
C VAL A 25 -13.97 -1.24 1.41
N GLU A 26 -14.53 -0.93 2.59
CA GLU A 26 -14.42 0.39 3.22
C GLU A 26 -12.96 0.80 3.53
N PRO A 27 -12.14 -0.04 4.20
CA PRO A 27 -10.75 0.31 4.52
C PRO A 27 -9.90 0.61 3.29
N ARG A 28 -10.18 -0.07 2.17
CA ARG A 28 -9.52 0.14 0.88
C ARG A 28 -9.91 1.48 0.27
N ARG A 29 -11.20 1.84 0.34
CA ARG A 29 -11.71 3.12 -0.19
C ARG A 29 -11.10 4.30 0.54
N GLU A 30 -11.09 4.26 1.87
CA GLU A 30 -10.46 5.30 2.69
C GLU A 30 -8.98 5.43 2.37
N PHE A 31 -8.25 4.30 2.29
CA PHE A 31 -6.82 4.31 1.97
C PHE A 31 -6.54 5.00 0.63
N ILE A 32 -7.30 4.65 -0.42
CA ILE A 32 -7.14 5.25 -1.75
C ILE A 32 -7.44 6.75 -1.69
N GLN A 33 -8.53 7.16 -1.05
CA GLN A 33 -8.91 8.58 -0.97
C GLN A 33 -7.87 9.43 -0.21
N THR A 34 -7.35 8.93 0.90
CA THR A 34 -6.34 9.63 1.70
C THR A 34 -5.02 9.80 0.95
N ASN A 35 -4.60 8.79 0.18
CA ASN A 35 -3.25 8.77 -0.44
C ASN A 35 -3.24 9.16 -1.92
N ALA A 36 -4.38 9.22 -2.61
CA ALA A 36 -4.46 9.45 -4.06
C ALA A 36 -3.77 10.74 -4.54
N LEU A 37 -3.71 11.77 -3.71
CA LEU A 37 -3.09 13.06 -4.05
C LEU A 37 -1.65 13.19 -3.54
N SER A 38 -1.22 12.33 -2.61
CA SER A 38 0.12 12.39 -2.00
C SER A 38 1.16 11.55 -2.73
N VAL A 39 0.74 10.69 -3.66
CA VAL A 39 1.61 9.75 -4.39
C VAL A 39 2.40 10.33 -5.56
N ALA A 40 2.29 11.65 -5.82
CA ALA A 40 2.97 12.29 -6.95
C ALA A 40 4.52 12.23 -6.91
N ASN A 41 5.12 11.88 -5.76
CA ASN A 41 6.59 11.87 -5.56
C ASN A 41 7.12 10.52 -5.03
N LEU A 42 6.49 9.39 -5.37
CA LEU A 42 6.99 8.07 -4.92
C LEU A 42 8.21 7.55 -5.71
N ASP A 43 8.48 8.14 -6.89
CA ASP A 43 9.47 7.64 -7.84
C ASP A 43 10.72 8.53 -8.02
N VAL A 44 10.95 9.50 -7.11
CA VAL A 44 12.12 10.42 -7.16
C VAL A 44 13.26 9.95 -6.26
#